data_AF-A0A8S1XQS1-F1
#
_entry.id   AF-A0A8S1XQS1-F1
#
_cell.length_a   1.000
_cell.length_b   1.000
_cell.length_c   1.000
_cell.angle_alpha   90.00
_cell.angle_beta   90.00
_cell.angle_gamma   90.00
#
_symmetry.space_group_name_H-M   'P 1'
#
loop_
_entity.id
_entity.type
_entity.pdbx_description
1 polymer ?
#
loop_
_entity_poly.entity_id
_entity_poly.type
_entity_poly.pdbx_seq_one_letter_code
_entity_poly.pdbx_strand_id
1 'polypeptide(L)'
;MKILVLCLIALAIADKFDQFRAFDEDEFGRTLIDTLQMQMSTGEPIARFIEIMRNLETSIENEQKEDDKANNEYQNQCTEDIKILQQESANLERRTVEIQSILDELEPLRSYKQGQYDAKNAWKVETEKKLADLVKKRETEKAEFDKKVEEHDYATFVIETVRRMFSDKNQSFLQMNNESQWQKVRDYFINASEQAKKFEIKKSYSKMFNVFAEITNAAQSEDFQNSPTVNKIVNLCDLMLKQIEDSKALETKAEQKRLNMFMLEKGNFDKDLTSLNNALAQLTAAILGLDNRIQDQKRDLSDYNARLDAKNKQSEDRGGECREKAYNYQLTREKREQKRQLVSQIIGAFSANQRDFAEYVKLRGQAGDFRGKNFQILGNPTED
;
A
#
# COMPACT_ATOMS: atom_id res chain seq x y z
N MET A 1 30.65 84.91 52.29
CA MET A 1 29.43 84.20 52.72
C MET A 1 28.19 84.53 51.88
N LYS A 2 27.95 85.78 51.43
CA LYS A 2 26.83 86.14 50.53
C LYS A 2 26.91 85.52 49.11
N ILE A 3 28.10 85.37 48.53
CA ILE A 3 28.30 84.77 47.19
C ILE A 3 28.06 83.25 47.22
N LEU A 4 28.43 82.56 48.31
CA LEU A 4 28.24 81.11 48.48
C LEU A 4 26.75 80.75 48.63
N VAL A 5 25.98 81.58 49.34
CA VAL A 5 24.51 81.44 49.43
C VAL A 5 23.84 81.76 48.10
N LEU A 6 24.33 82.75 47.34
CA LEU A 6 23.85 83.03 45.98
C LEU A 6 24.16 81.91 44.99
N CYS A 7 25.35 81.28 45.07
CA CYS A 7 25.69 80.12 44.25
C CYS A 7 24.88 78.87 44.64
N LEU A 8 24.61 78.65 45.93
CA LEU A 8 23.75 77.54 46.39
C LEU A 8 22.28 77.74 45.99
N ILE A 9 21.77 78.97 46.02
CA ILE A 9 20.44 79.32 45.51
C ILE A 9 20.40 79.19 43.98
N ALA A 10 21.43 79.64 43.26
CA ALA A 10 21.51 79.49 41.80
C ALA A 10 21.66 78.03 41.36
N LEU A 11 22.38 77.19 42.10
CA LEU A 11 22.51 75.75 41.86
C LEU A 11 21.20 75.01 42.15
N ALA A 12 20.48 75.37 43.22
CA ALA A 12 19.18 74.79 43.53
C ALA A 12 18.06 75.24 42.56
N ILE A 13 18.18 76.43 41.97
CA ILE A 13 17.30 76.90 40.89
C ILE A 13 17.67 76.22 39.57
N ALA A 14 18.96 76.06 39.26
CA ALA A 14 19.43 75.36 38.06
C ALA A 14 18.98 73.90 38.03
N ASP A 15 19.10 73.17 39.15
CA ASP A 15 18.69 71.76 39.26
C ASP A 15 17.17 71.59 39.04
N LYS A 16 16.36 72.55 39.49
CA LYS A 16 14.91 72.59 39.20
C LYS A 16 14.60 72.96 37.75
N PHE A 17 15.36 73.89 37.16
CA PHE A 17 15.20 74.28 35.75
C PHE A 17 15.61 73.15 34.81
N ASP A 18 16.65 72.37 35.15
CA ASP A 18 17.07 71.18 34.40
C ASP A 18 16.02 70.06 34.49
N GLN A 19 15.36 69.89 35.64
CA GLN A 19 14.20 68.98 35.77
C GLN A 19 13.04 69.40 34.84
N PHE A 20 12.77 70.70 34.71
CA PHE A 20 11.72 71.20 33.80
C PHE A 20 12.13 71.12 32.33
N ARG A 21 13.43 71.23 32.04
CA ARG A 21 14.01 71.05 30.71
C ARG A 21 13.95 69.61 30.24
N ALA A 22 14.08 68.65 31.15
CA ALA A 22 13.91 67.23 30.86
C ALA A 22 12.49 66.90 30.36
N PHE A 23 11.47 67.67 30.75
CA PHE A 23 10.11 67.51 30.21
C PHE A 23 9.97 68.04 28.77
N ASP A 24 10.84 68.94 28.32
CA ASP A 24 10.86 69.47 26.95
C ASP A 24 11.57 68.53 25.95
N GLU A 25 12.34 67.57 26.45
CA GLU A 25 12.98 66.53 25.64
C GLU A 25 11.98 65.48 25.14
N ASP A 26 10.87 65.28 25.87
CA ASP A 26 9.76 64.41 25.47
C ASP A 26 8.69 65.19 24.68
N GLU A 27 8.27 64.68 23.52
CA GLU A 27 7.31 65.38 22.64
C GLU A 27 5.93 65.59 23.31
N PHE A 28 5.49 64.61 24.13
CA PHE A 28 4.25 64.70 24.87
C PHE A 28 4.40 65.68 26.04
N GLY A 29 5.51 65.63 26.78
CA GLY A 29 5.86 66.60 27.82
C GLY A 29 5.91 68.03 27.30
N ARG A 30 6.56 68.25 26.15
CA ARG A 30 6.61 69.54 25.44
C ARG A 30 5.22 70.05 25.10
N THR A 31 4.34 69.19 24.57
CA THR A 31 2.96 69.54 24.23
C THR A 31 2.14 69.94 25.46
N LEU A 32 2.36 69.25 26.59
CA LEU A 32 1.71 69.59 27.86
C LEU A 32 2.20 70.95 28.39
N ILE A 33 3.49 71.24 28.28
CA ILE A 33 4.08 72.53 28.65
C ILE A 33 3.63 73.66 27.70
N ASP A 34 3.48 73.39 26.40
CA ASP A 34 2.93 74.34 25.43
C ASP A 34 1.47 74.68 25.76
N THR A 35 0.69 73.66 26.15
CA THR A 35 -0.71 73.83 26.59
C THR A 35 -0.80 74.68 27.86
N LEU A 36 0.10 74.45 28.83
CA LEU A 36 0.28 75.28 30.03
C LEU A 36 0.55 76.74 29.70
N GLN A 37 1.49 76.98 28.79
CA GLN A 37 1.90 78.32 28.38
C GLN A 37 0.72 79.10 27.77
N MET A 38 -0.10 78.43 26.97
CA MET A 38 -1.30 78.99 26.38
C MET A 38 -2.39 79.30 27.42
N GLN A 39 -2.57 78.45 28.44
CA GLN A 39 -3.52 78.72 29.53
C GLN A 39 -3.06 79.87 30.44
N MET A 40 -1.76 80.01 30.66
CA MET A 40 -1.19 81.12 31.42
C MET A 40 -1.29 82.47 30.68
N SER A 41 -1.24 82.48 29.34
CA SER A 41 -1.35 83.71 28.54
C SER A 41 -2.78 84.21 28.37
N THR A 42 -3.77 83.32 28.49
CA THR A 42 -5.22 83.63 28.39
C THR A 42 -5.85 84.09 29.71
N GLY A 43 -5.10 84.05 30.82
CA GLY A 43 -5.54 84.53 32.13
C GLY A 43 -6.44 83.55 32.89
N GLU A 44 -6.55 82.30 32.42
CA GLU A 44 -7.31 81.27 33.14
C GLU A 44 -6.61 80.83 34.44
N PRO A 45 -7.36 80.41 35.47
CA PRO A 45 -6.78 79.93 36.71
C PRO A 45 -5.91 78.69 36.46
N ILE A 46 -4.64 78.75 36.85
CA ILE A 46 -3.70 77.63 36.69
C ILE A 46 -4.15 76.37 37.47
N ALA A 47 -5.05 76.52 38.47
CA ALA A 47 -5.74 75.41 39.12
C ALA A 47 -6.51 74.52 38.12
N ARG A 48 -7.08 75.10 37.06
CA ARG A 48 -7.78 74.38 35.98
C ARG A 48 -6.84 73.50 35.16
N PHE A 49 -5.57 73.91 35.01
CA PHE A 49 -4.57 73.08 34.34
C PHE A 49 -4.24 71.82 35.16
N ILE A 50 -4.04 71.96 36.47
CA ILE A 50 -3.80 70.80 37.35
C ILE A 50 -4.99 69.84 37.30
N GLU A 51 -6.22 70.39 37.28
CA GLU A 51 -7.43 69.59 37.12
C GLU A 51 -7.44 68.84 35.77
N ILE A 52 -7.08 69.50 34.67
CA ILE A 52 -6.93 68.85 33.35
C ILE A 52 -5.87 67.74 33.38
N MET A 53 -4.72 67.97 34.03
CA MET A 53 -3.66 66.96 34.15
C MET A 53 -4.05 65.77 35.02
N ARG A 54 -4.75 66.01 36.14
CA ARG A 54 -5.32 64.94 36.98
C ARG A 54 -6.39 64.16 36.23
N ASN A 55 -7.22 64.84 35.43
CA ASN A 55 -8.20 64.20 34.56
C ASN A 55 -7.51 63.38 33.46
N LEU A 56 -6.40 63.86 32.91
CA LEU A 56 -5.59 63.14 31.92
C LEU A 56 -4.92 61.91 32.54
N GLU A 57 -4.33 62.02 33.73
CA GLU A 57 -3.78 60.89 34.49
C GLU A 57 -4.87 59.84 34.74
N THR A 58 -6.04 60.27 35.20
CA THR A 58 -7.20 59.40 35.42
C THR A 58 -7.71 58.76 34.11
N SER A 59 -7.70 59.50 33.00
CA SER A 59 -8.07 58.98 31.68
C SER A 59 -7.12 57.88 31.23
N ILE A 60 -5.80 58.12 31.35
CA ILE A 60 -4.76 57.13 31.02
C ILE A 60 -4.92 55.87 31.87
N GLU A 61 -5.19 56.02 33.18
CA GLU A 61 -5.43 54.88 34.06
C GLU A 61 -6.71 54.10 33.72
N ASN A 62 -7.78 54.80 33.34
CA ASN A 62 -9.03 54.14 32.92
C ASN A 62 -8.86 53.43 31.58
N GLU A 63 -8.22 54.06 30.60
CA GLU A 63 -7.86 53.44 29.32
C GLU A 63 -6.98 52.20 29.53
N GLN A 64 -6.00 52.25 30.44
CA GLN A 64 -5.18 51.08 30.77
C GLN A 64 -6.01 49.95 31.39
N LYS A 65 -6.95 50.26 32.30
CA LYS A 65 -7.83 49.23 32.88
C LYS A 65 -8.72 48.57 31.83
N GLU A 66 -9.21 49.35 30.86
CA GLU A 66 -10.00 48.82 29.74
C GLU A 66 -9.16 47.92 28.83
N ASP A 67 -7.95 48.34 28.46
CA ASP A 67 -7.00 47.53 27.68
C ASP A 67 -6.57 46.27 28.44
N ASP A 68 -6.31 46.36 29.75
CA ASP A 68 -5.97 45.23 30.62
C ASP A 68 -7.07 44.17 30.58
N LYS A 69 -8.33 44.62 30.70
CA LYS A 69 -9.51 43.74 30.64
C LYS A 69 -9.65 43.11 29.26
N ALA A 70 -9.59 43.90 28.19
CA ALA A 70 -9.71 43.41 26.82
C ALA A 70 -8.59 42.43 26.45
N ASN A 71 -7.35 42.71 26.87
CA ASN A 71 -6.23 41.80 26.67
C ASN A 71 -6.42 40.51 27.49
N ASN A 72 -6.85 40.58 28.75
CA ASN A 72 -7.13 39.37 29.53
C ASN A 72 -8.19 38.48 28.85
N GLU A 73 -9.28 39.08 28.38
CA GLU A 73 -10.33 38.36 27.64
C GLU A 73 -9.76 37.70 26.38
N TYR A 74 -8.96 38.44 25.60
CA TYR A 74 -8.31 37.92 24.39
C TYR A 74 -7.32 36.79 24.69
N GLN A 75 -6.46 36.93 25.71
CA GLN A 75 -5.48 35.90 26.08
C GLN A 75 -6.15 34.63 26.63
N ASN A 76 -7.25 34.78 27.37
CA ASN A 76 -8.06 33.64 27.80
C ASN A 76 -8.68 32.90 26.61
N GLN A 77 -9.23 33.64 25.64
CA GLN A 77 -9.77 33.04 24.42
C GLN A 77 -8.68 32.33 23.61
N CYS A 78 -7.51 32.97 23.44
CA CYS A 78 -6.33 32.36 22.83
C CYS A 78 -5.94 31.04 23.48
N THR A 79 -5.91 31.00 24.81
CA THR A 79 -5.56 29.80 25.58
C THR A 79 -6.57 28.67 25.33
N GLU A 80 -7.86 28.98 25.32
CA GLU A 80 -8.90 27.98 25.08
C GLU A 80 -8.91 27.50 23.62
N ASP A 81 -8.74 28.40 22.64
CA ASP A 81 -8.65 28.04 21.22
C ASP A 81 -7.48 27.07 20.97
N ILE A 82 -6.29 27.39 21.50
CA ILE A 82 -5.09 26.54 21.35
C ILE A 82 -5.32 25.19 22.01
N LYS A 83 -5.92 25.16 23.19
CA LYS A 83 -6.22 23.92 23.91
C LYS A 83 -7.21 23.05 23.14
N ILE A 84 -8.25 23.61 22.54
CA ILE A 84 -9.20 22.89 21.68
C ILE A 84 -8.46 22.29 20.48
N LEU A 85 -7.63 23.08 19.80
CA LEU A 85 -6.85 22.61 18.64
C LEU A 85 -5.89 21.48 19.02
N GLN A 86 -5.21 21.58 20.17
CA GLN A 86 -4.33 20.53 20.68
C GLN A 86 -5.10 19.25 21.03
N GLN A 87 -6.30 19.36 21.60
CA GLN A 87 -7.15 18.20 21.86
C GLN A 87 -7.62 17.53 20.57
N GLU A 88 -7.99 18.32 19.55
CA GLU A 88 -8.34 17.81 18.23
C GLU A 88 -7.14 17.10 17.57
N SER A 89 -5.95 17.70 17.58
CA SER A 89 -4.72 17.06 17.08
C SER A 89 -4.42 15.76 17.81
N ALA A 90 -4.51 15.71 19.13
CA ALA A 90 -4.27 14.48 19.91
C ALA A 90 -5.29 13.37 19.59
N ASN A 91 -6.55 13.73 19.32
CA ASN A 91 -7.57 12.77 18.89
C ASN A 91 -7.29 12.23 17.48
N LEU A 92 -6.86 13.10 16.55
CA LEU A 92 -6.48 12.70 15.19
C LEU A 92 -5.24 11.80 15.21
N GLU A 93 -4.22 12.14 16.01
CA GLU A 93 -3.01 11.35 16.18
C GLU A 93 -3.32 9.95 16.72
N ARG A 94 -4.21 9.85 17.73
CA ARG A 94 -4.68 8.55 18.22
C ARG A 94 -5.34 7.72 17.11
N ARG A 95 -6.18 8.35 16.27
CA ARG A 95 -6.82 7.68 15.13
C ARG A 95 -5.80 7.21 14.10
N THR A 96 -4.79 8.01 13.78
CA THR A 96 -3.68 7.62 12.91
C THR A 96 -2.96 6.38 13.46
N VAL A 97 -2.65 6.34 14.76
CA VAL A 97 -2.01 5.19 15.40
C VAL A 97 -2.91 3.95 15.38
N GLU A 98 -4.20 4.09 15.68
CA GLU A 98 -5.17 2.98 15.60
C GLU A 98 -5.25 2.38 14.19
N ILE A 99 -5.33 3.22 13.16
CA ILE A 99 -5.37 2.77 11.76
C ILE A 99 -4.05 2.11 11.36
N GLN A 100 -2.91 2.68 11.77
CA GLN A 100 -1.60 2.08 11.50
C GLN A 100 -1.48 0.70 12.13
N SER A 101 -1.94 0.52 13.38
CA SER A 101 -1.96 -0.80 14.03
C SER A 101 -2.83 -1.81 13.26
N ILE A 102 -3.96 -1.38 12.70
CA ILE A 102 -4.81 -2.26 11.86
C ILE A 102 -4.06 -2.65 10.58
N LEU A 103 -3.34 -1.71 9.95
CA LEU A 103 -2.52 -1.99 8.76
C LEU A 103 -1.39 -2.98 9.08
N ASP A 104 -0.73 -2.81 10.22
CA ASP A 104 0.35 -3.68 10.68
C ASP A 104 -0.13 -5.13 10.93
N GLU A 105 -1.43 -5.33 11.18
CA GLU A 105 -2.04 -6.66 11.25
C GLU A 105 -2.47 -7.19 9.87
N LEU A 106 -3.06 -6.33 9.03
CA LEU A 106 -3.64 -6.73 7.74
C LEU A 106 -2.59 -7.05 6.68
N GLU A 107 -1.52 -6.26 6.58
CA GLU A 107 -0.50 -6.43 5.54
C GLU A 107 0.25 -7.77 5.65
N PRO A 108 0.73 -8.20 6.83
CA PRO A 108 1.34 -9.51 6.99
C PRO A 108 0.36 -10.65 6.73
N LEU A 109 -0.90 -10.51 7.17
CA LEU A 109 -1.93 -11.51 6.91
C LEU A 109 -2.20 -11.68 5.41
N ARG A 110 -2.26 -10.57 4.66
CA ARG A 110 -2.40 -10.58 3.20
C ARG A 110 -1.21 -11.28 2.54
N SER A 111 0.02 -10.94 2.95
CA SER A 111 1.24 -11.59 2.46
C SER A 111 1.25 -13.09 2.73
N TYR A 112 0.87 -13.49 3.96
CA TYR A 112 0.75 -14.90 4.34
C TYR A 112 -0.27 -15.66 3.48
N LYS A 113 -1.44 -15.06 3.22
CA LYS A 113 -2.47 -15.65 2.33
C LYS A 113 -1.99 -15.76 0.88
N GLN A 114 -1.24 -14.77 0.39
CA GLN A 114 -0.61 -14.84 -0.93
C GLN A 114 0.37 -16.01 -1.01
N GLY A 115 1.23 -16.20 0.00
CA GLY A 115 2.15 -17.34 0.05
C GLY A 115 1.42 -18.70 0.03
N GLN A 116 0.28 -18.82 0.72
CA GLN A 116 -0.56 -20.02 0.63
C GLN A 116 -1.15 -20.23 -0.76
N TYR A 117 -1.59 -19.16 -1.42
CA TYR A 117 -2.11 -19.21 -2.78
C TYR A 117 -1.04 -19.71 -3.75
N ASP A 118 0.16 -19.14 -3.69
CA ASP A 118 1.26 -19.50 -4.58
C ASP A 118 1.68 -20.98 -4.40
N ALA A 119 1.77 -21.43 -3.14
CA ALA A 119 2.09 -22.82 -2.83
C ALA A 119 1.01 -23.80 -3.35
N LYS A 120 -0.27 -23.48 -3.18
CA LYS A 120 -1.36 -24.31 -3.70
C LYS A 120 -1.44 -24.29 -5.22
N ASN A 121 -1.15 -23.15 -5.85
CA ASN A 121 -1.13 -23.05 -7.30
C ASN A 121 0.02 -23.88 -7.89
N ALA A 122 1.20 -23.86 -7.27
CA ALA A 122 2.31 -24.74 -7.65
C ALA A 122 1.92 -26.23 -7.52
N TRP A 123 1.24 -26.60 -6.44
CA TRP A 123 0.75 -27.97 -6.27
C TRP A 123 -0.30 -28.35 -7.32
N LYS A 124 -1.20 -27.45 -7.70
CA LYS A 124 -2.14 -27.66 -8.81
C LYS A 124 -1.41 -27.95 -10.11
N VAL A 125 -0.45 -27.11 -10.50
CA VAL A 125 0.32 -27.29 -11.75
C VAL A 125 1.03 -28.65 -11.78
N GLU A 126 1.66 -29.05 -10.66
CA GLU A 126 2.31 -30.35 -10.56
C GLU A 126 1.30 -31.52 -10.66
N THR A 127 0.11 -31.35 -10.09
CA THR A 127 -0.96 -32.36 -10.15
C THR A 127 -1.53 -32.49 -11.56
N GLU A 128 -1.73 -31.38 -12.27
CA GLU A 128 -2.15 -31.36 -13.68
C GLU A 128 -1.11 -32.05 -14.58
N LYS A 129 0.18 -31.82 -14.33
CA LYS A 129 1.26 -32.51 -15.04
C LYS A 129 1.23 -34.02 -14.81
N LYS A 130 1.11 -34.47 -13.56
CA LYS A 130 1.03 -35.91 -13.23
C LYS A 130 -0.19 -36.56 -13.86
N LEU A 131 -1.32 -35.86 -13.90
CA LEU A 131 -2.52 -36.34 -14.58
C LEU A 131 -2.29 -36.46 -16.10
N ALA A 132 -1.67 -35.48 -16.73
CA ALA A 132 -1.33 -35.53 -18.15
C ALA A 132 -0.38 -36.71 -18.48
N ASP A 133 0.65 -36.92 -17.65
CA ASP A 133 1.58 -38.04 -17.79
C ASP A 133 0.87 -39.39 -17.63
N LEU A 134 -0.07 -39.50 -16.67
CA LEU A 134 -0.89 -40.68 -16.47
C LEU A 134 -1.77 -40.98 -17.71
N VAL A 135 -2.41 -39.96 -18.28
CA VAL A 135 -3.24 -40.11 -19.49
C VAL A 135 -2.38 -40.55 -20.69
N LYS A 136 -1.21 -39.94 -20.88
CA LYS A 136 -0.29 -40.32 -21.96
C LYS A 136 0.23 -41.75 -21.81
N LYS A 137 0.54 -42.17 -20.57
CA LYS A 137 0.92 -43.56 -20.28
C LYS A 137 -0.22 -44.51 -20.64
N ARG A 138 -1.46 -44.17 -20.29
CA ARG A 138 -2.65 -44.96 -20.59
C ARG A 138 -2.88 -45.11 -22.10
N GLU A 139 -2.68 -44.06 -22.88
CA GLU A 139 -2.80 -44.11 -24.35
C GLU A 139 -1.78 -45.08 -24.96
N THR A 140 -0.53 -45.04 -24.49
CA THR A 140 0.53 -45.99 -24.89
C THR A 140 0.15 -47.43 -24.53
N GLU A 141 -0.28 -47.67 -23.29
CA GLU A 141 -0.67 -49.01 -22.83
C GLU A 141 -1.88 -49.56 -23.60
N LYS A 142 -2.85 -48.69 -23.96
CA LYS A 142 -4.01 -49.07 -24.77
C LYS A 142 -3.58 -49.46 -26.19
N ALA A 143 -2.72 -48.66 -26.83
CA ALA A 143 -2.22 -48.97 -28.17
C ALA A 143 -1.46 -50.30 -28.21
N GLU A 144 -0.64 -50.59 -27.19
CA GLU A 144 0.02 -51.89 -27.06
C GLU A 144 -0.98 -53.05 -26.90
N PHE A 145 -2.04 -52.86 -26.09
CA PHE A 145 -3.08 -53.87 -25.93
C PHE A 145 -3.84 -54.13 -27.24
N ASP A 146 -4.24 -53.07 -27.95
CA ASP A 146 -4.97 -53.17 -29.21
C ASP A 146 -4.12 -53.94 -30.25
N LYS A 147 -2.80 -53.68 -30.34
CA LYS A 147 -1.87 -54.46 -31.19
C LYS A 147 -1.79 -55.93 -30.80
N LYS A 148 -1.74 -56.26 -29.51
CA LYS A 148 -1.75 -57.67 -29.06
C LYS A 148 -3.02 -58.38 -29.50
N VAL A 149 -4.17 -57.71 -29.40
CA VAL A 149 -5.46 -58.26 -29.81
C VAL A 149 -5.50 -58.50 -31.32
N GLU A 150 -5.03 -57.53 -32.13
CA GLU A 150 -4.93 -57.69 -33.59
C GLU A 150 -4.04 -58.89 -33.98
N GLU A 151 -2.89 -59.05 -33.33
CA GLU A 151 -1.99 -60.18 -33.59
C GLU A 151 -2.59 -61.52 -33.16
N HIS A 152 -3.35 -61.55 -32.05
CA HIS A 152 -4.14 -62.72 -31.62
C HIS A 152 -5.26 -63.06 -32.63
N ASP A 153 -5.96 -62.05 -33.15
CA ASP A 153 -7.06 -62.22 -34.11
C ASP A 153 -6.57 -62.71 -35.46
N TYR A 154 -5.44 -62.18 -35.94
CA TYR A 154 -4.77 -62.71 -37.12
C TYR A 154 -4.38 -64.19 -36.92
N ALA A 155 -3.81 -64.53 -35.76
CA ALA A 155 -3.41 -65.90 -35.51
C ALA A 155 -4.59 -66.87 -35.46
N THR A 156 -5.69 -66.44 -34.85
CA THR A 156 -6.97 -67.16 -34.85
C THR A 156 -7.48 -67.37 -36.26
N PHE A 157 -7.51 -66.31 -37.08
CA PHE A 157 -7.96 -66.37 -38.47
C PHE A 157 -7.15 -67.37 -39.32
N VAL A 158 -5.82 -67.37 -39.19
CA VAL A 158 -4.95 -68.31 -39.92
C VAL A 158 -5.26 -69.76 -39.53
N ILE A 159 -5.34 -70.05 -38.22
CA ILE A 159 -5.58 -71.42 -37.75
C ILE A 159 -6.99 -71.89 -38.10
N GLU A 160 -8.01 -71.03 -37.99
CA GLU A 160 -9.38 -71.36 -38.42
C GLU A 160 -9.46 -71.62 -39.93
N THR A 161 -8.78 -70.81 -40.74
CA THR A 161 -8.78 -70.98 -42.19
C THR A 161 -8.17 -72.31 -42.58
N VAL A 162 -7.06 -72.70 -41.96
CA VAL A 162 -6.45 -74.03 -42.19
C VAL A 162 -7.35 -75.15 -41.69
N ARG A 163 -7.95 -75.01 -40.51
CA ARG A 163 -8.92 -76.00 -39.98
C ARG A 163 -10.09 -76.21 -40.96
N ARG A 164 -10.58 -75.14 -41.59
CA ARG A 164 -11.63 -75.22 -42.63
C ARG A 164 -11.13 -75.92 -43.90
N MET A 165 -9.89 -75.68 -44.34
CA MET A 165 -9.29 -76.40 -45.48
C MET A 165 -9.29 -77.93 -45.30
N PHE A 166 -9.25 -78.43 -44.05
CA PHE A 166 -9.36 -79.86 -43.73
C PHE A 166 -10.80 -80.34 -43.46
N SER A 167 -11.71 -79.43 -43.11
CA SER A 167 -13.09 -79.77 -42.69
C SER A 167 -14.11 -79.67 -43.83
N ASP A 168 -13.89 -78.80 -44.82
CA ASP A 168 -14.77 -78.66 -45.98
C ASP A 168 -14.63 -79.85 -46.94
N LYS A 169 -15.44 -80.88 -46.69
CA LYS A 169 -15.60 -82.03 -47.61
C LYS A 169 -16.44 -81.69 -48.86
N ASN A 170 -16.97 -80.47 -48.95
CA ASN A 170 -17.81 -80.03 -50.07
C ASN A 170 -17.04 -79.12 -51.03
N GLN A 171 -16.63 -79.75 -52.14
CA GLN A 171 -16.46 -79.21 -53.48
C GLN A 171 -15.24 -78.30 -53.78
N SER A 172 -14.50 -78.72 -54.81
CA SER A 172 -13.32 -78.11 -55.44
C SER A 172 -11.94 -78.29 -54.78
N PHE A 173 -11.81 -78.47 -53.46
CA PHE A 173 -10.48 -78.75 -52.87
C PHE A 173 -10.09 -80.23 -53.05
N LEU A 174 -11.03 -81.16 -52.83
CA LEU A 174 -10.83 -82.63 -52.84
C LEU A 174 -10.71 -83.28 -54.24
N GLN A 175 -10.77 -82.50 -55.32
CA GLN A 175 -10.72 -83.01 -56.71
C GLN A 175 -9.38 -82.75 -57.42
N MET A 176 -8.40 -82.13 -56.74
CA MET A 176 -7.04 -81.97 -57.28
C MET A 176 -6.12 -82.99 -56.61
N ASN A 177 -5.20 -83.60 -57.38
CA ASN A 177 -4.21 -84.57 -56.91
C ASN A 177 -3.60 -84.19 -55.54
N ASN A 178 -3.42 -85.18 -54.66
CA ASN A 178 -2.97 -85.05 -53.26
C ASN A 178 -1.77 -84.10 -53.05
N GLU A 179 -0.82 -84.08 -53.98
CA GLU A 179 0.38 -83.24 -53.95
C GLU A 179 0.06 -81.73 -54.00
N SER A 180 -1.05 -81.35 -54.64
CA SER A 180 -1.48 -79.95 -54.77
C SER A 180 -2.20 -79.40 -53.54
N GLN A 181 -2.76 -80.25 -52.68
CA GLN A 181 -3.53 -79.84 -51.50
C GLN A 181 -2.62 -79.60 -50.29
N TRP A 182 -1.71 -80.53 -50.02
CA TRP A 182 -0.69 -80.36 -48.98
C TRP A 182 0.22 -79.15 -49.27
N GLN A 183 0.59 -78.94 -50.53
CA GLN A 183 1.36 -77.77 -50.94
C GLN A 183 0.61 -76.45 -50.67
N LYS A 184 -0.71 -76.37 -50.95
CA LYS A 184 -1.52 -75.17 -50.66
C LYS A 184 -1.59 -74.84 -49.17
N VAL A 185 -1.80 -75.85 -48.31
CA VAL A 185 -1.84 -75.64 -46.85
C VAL A 185 -0.47 -75.19 -46.33
N ARG A 186 0.60 -75.80 -46.86
CA ARG A 186 1.99 -75.43 -46.51
C ARG A 186 2.28 -73.99 -46.90
N ASP A 187 1.97 -73.60 -48.14
CA ASP A 187 2.21 -72.25 -48.65
C ASP A 187 1.39 -71.20 -47.86
N TYR A 188 0.18 -71.55 -47.44
CA TYR A 188 -0.62 -70.69 -46.56
C TYR A 188 0.07 -70.45 -45.21
N PHE A 189 0.61 -71.49 -44.58
CA PHE A 189 1.38 -71.33 -43.33
C PHE A 189 2.69 -70.58 -43.50
N ILE A 190 3.41 -70.78 -44.62
CA ILE A 190 4.62 -70.01 -44.94
C ILE A 190 4.28 -68.53 -45.08
N ASN A 191 3.24 -68.19 -45.84
CA ASN A 191 2.77 -66.82 -46.00
C ASN A 191 2.32 -66.22 -44.65
N ALA A 192 1.59 -66.99 -43.85
CA ALA A 192 1.16 -66.56 -42.53
C ALA A 192 2.34 -66.32 -41.58
N SER A 193 3.39 -67.15 -41.66
CA SER A 193 4.63 -66.98 -40.93
C SER A 193 5.35 -65.70 -41.32
N GLU A 194 5.51 -65.41 -42.62
CA GLU A 194 6.16 -64.18 -43.09
C GLU A 194 5.41 -62.91 -42.64
N GLN A 195 4.08 -62.94 -42.61
CA GLN A 195 3.30 -61.84 -42.04
C GLN A 195 3.50 -61.74 -40.53
N ALA A 196 3.46 -62.86 -39.81
CA ALA A 196 3.68 -62.88 -38.35
C ALA A 196 5.10 -62.50 -37.92
N LYS A 197 6.12 -62.56 -38.80
CA LYS A 197 7.45 -62.01 -38.51
C LYS A 197 7.44 -60.48 -38.35
N LYS A 198 6.47 -59.80 -38.99
CA LYS A 198 6.29 -58.36 -38.93
C LYS A 198 5.53 -57.91 -37.68
N PHE A 199 5.04 -58.84 -36.88
CA PHE A 199 4.38 -58.53 -35.60
C PHE A 199 5.34 -57.79 -34.68
N GLU A 200 4.81 -56.83 -33.94
CA GLU A 200 5.60 -56.05 -33.01
C GLU A 200 5.76 -56.80 -31.69
N ILE A 201 4.71 -57.51 -31.23
CA ILE A 201 4.64 -58.03 -29.86
C ILE A 201 4.69 -59.56 -29.85
N LYS A 202 3.78 -60.26 -30.55
CA LYS A 202 3.60 -61.72 -30.52
C LYS A 202 4.33 -62.44 -31.67
N LYS A 203 5.62 -62.12 -31.85
CA LYS A 203 6.50 -62.71 -32.89
C LYS A 203 6.62 -64.24 -32.84
N SER A 204 6.25 -64.87 -31.71
CA SER A 204 6.22 -66.33 -31.57
C SER A 204 5.25 -67.01 -32.53
N TYR A 205 4.23 -66.31 -33.04
CA TYR A 205 3.29 -66.88 -34.01
C TYR A 205 3.95 -67.27 -35.34
N SER A 206 5.00 -66.56 -35.78
CA SER A 206 5.77 -66.99 -36.96
C SER A 206 6.40 -68.37 -36.76
N LYS A 207 6.96 -68.63 -35.57
CA LYS A 207 7.53 -69.94 -35.26
C LYS A 207 6.47 -71.02 -35.25
N MET A 208 5.31 -70.74 -34.67
CA MET A 208 4.16 -71.65 -34.67
C MET A 208 3.73 -71.99 -36.10
N PHE A 209 3.56 -70.99 -36.97
CA PHE A 209 3.19 -71.23 -38.37
C PHE A 209 4.27 -71.98 -39.16
N ASN A 210 5.55 -71.73 -38.90
CA ASN A 210 6.64 -72.51 -39.52
C ASN A 210 6.57 -73.99 -39.12
N VAL A 211 6.32 -74.30 -37.85
CA VAL A 211 6.18 -75.69 -37.40
C VAL A 211 5.00 -76.36 -38.12
N PHE A 212 3.87 -75.67 -38.28
CA PHE A 212 2.77 -76.19 -39.07
C PHE A 212 3.14 -76.41 -40.54
N ALA A 213 3.88 -75.49 -41.16
CA ALA A 213 4.39 -75.65 -42.53
C ALA A 213 5.31 -76.87 -42.67
N GLU A 214 6.20 -77.11 -41.69
CA GLU A 214 7.10 -78.27 -41.65
C GLU A 214 6.33 -79.59 -41.52
N ILE A 215 5.33 -79.65 -40.61
CA ILE A 215 4.46 -80.82 -40.45
C ILE A 215 3.71 -81.10 -41.77
N THR A 216 3.19 -80.06 -42.41
CA THR A 216 2.47 -80.15 -43.69
C THR A 216 3.39 -80.60 -44.83
N ASN A 217 4.66 -80.16 -44.82
CA ASN A 217 5.67 -80.55 -45.79
C ASN A 217 6.06 -82.04 -45.66
N ALA A 218 6.18 -82.54 -44.43
CA ALA A 218 6.48 -83.94 -44.17
C ALA A 218 5.35 -84.89 -44.61
N ALA A 219 4.10 -84.39 -44.62
CA ALA A 219 2.92 -85.15 -45.01
C ALA A 219 2.66 -85.18 -46.54
N GLN A 220 3.49 -84.52 -47.37
CA GLN A 220 3.22 -84.36 -48.81
C GLN A 220 3.08 -85.67 -49.59
N SER A 221 3.74 -86.74 -49.13
CA SER A 221 3.66 -88.07 -49.73
C SER A 221 2.46 -88.90 -49.25
N GLU A 222 1.70 -88.41 -48.26
CA GLU A 222 0.53 -89.10 -47.71
C GLU A 222 -0.74 -88.79 -48.53
N ASP A 223 -1.64 -89.77 -48.63
CA ASP A 223 -2.97 -89.55 -49.18
C ASP A 223 -3.75 -88.56 -48.31
N PHE A 224 -4.06 -87.38 -48.86
CA PHE A 224 -4.67 -86.27 -48.15
C PHE A 224 -6.01 -86.68 -47.50
N GLN A 225 -6.78 -87.58 -48.12
CA GLN A 225 -8.11 -87.95 -47.62
C GLN A 225 -8.08 -88.95 -46.45
N ASN A 226 -7.09 -89.84 -46.40
CA ASN A 226 -6.98 -90.92 -45.41
C ASN A 226 -5.77 -90.78 -44.47
N SER A 227 -5.06 -89.65 -44.55
CA SER A 227 -3.87 -89.39 -43.77
C SER A 227 -4.20 -89.26 -42.28
N PRO A 228 -3.55 -90.03 -41.38
CA PRO A 228 -3.64 -89.80 -39.94
C PRO A 228 -3.06 -88.45 -39.53
N THR A 229 -2.23 -87.83 -40.38
CA THR A 229 -1.63 -86.52 -40.18
C THR A 229 -2.66 -85.39 -40.33
N VAL A 230 -3.70 -85.53 -41.17
CA VAL A 230 -4.82 -84.58 -41.22
C VAL A 230 -5.52 -84.46 -39.86
N ASN A 231 -5.88 -85.59 -39.24
CA ASN A 231 -6.51 -85.59 -37.92
C ASN A 231 -5.59 -84.99 -36.84
N LYS A 232 -4.28 -85.24 -36.91
CA LYS A 232 -3.30 -84.62 -36.01
C LYS A 232 -3.24 -83.10 -36.21
N ILE A 233 -3.22 -82.61 -37.45
CA ILE A 233 -3.18 -81.16 -37.74
C ILE A 233 -4.47 -80.49 -37.28
N VAL A 234 -5.64 -81.08 -37.52
CA VAL A 234 -6.93 -80.54 -37.03
C VAL A 234 -6.95 -80.48 -35.51
N ASN A 235 -6.53 -81.54 -34.81
CA ASN A 235 -6.43 -81.54 -33.35
C ASN A 235 -5.43 -80.49 -32.83
N LEU A 236 -4.30 -80.31 -33.52
CA LEU A 236 -3.33 -79.25 -33.20
C LEU A 236 -3.93 -77.85 -33.45
N CYS A 237 -4.71 -77.66 -34.51
CA CYS A 237 -5.43 -76.42 -34.76
C CYS A 237 -6.43 -76.13 -33.63
N ASP A 238 -7.22 -77.11 -33.21
CA ASP A 238 -8.16 -76.96 -32.09
C ASP A 238 -7.45 -76.62 -30.77
N LEU A 239 -6.32 -77.30 -30.48
CA LEU A 239 -5.49 -77.00 -29.32
C LEU A 239 -4.91 -75.58 -29.40
N MET A 240 -4.41 -75.17 -30.56
CA MET A 240 -3.83 -73.83 -30.75
C MET A 240 -4.90 -72.74 -30.67
N LEU A 241 -6.08 -72.94 -31.24
CA LEU A 241 -7.20 -71.99 -31.12
C LEU A 241 -7.54 -71.76 -29.66
N LYS A 242 -7.66 -72.84 -28.88
CA LYS A 242 -7.90 -72.75 -27.43
C LYS A 242 -6.77 -72.01 -26.70
N GLN A 243 -5.50 -72.28 -27.02
CA GLN A 243 -4.37 -71.58 -26.40
C GLN A 243 -4.30 -70.09 -26.79
N ILE A 244 -4.65 -69.74 -28.02
CA ILE A 244 -4.73 -68.35 -28.48
C ILE A 244 -5.87 -67.64 -27.74
N GLU A 245 -7.03 -68.29 -27.61
CA GLU A 245 -8.18 -67.77 -26.85
C GLU A 245 -7.83 -67.56 -25.38
N ASP A 246 -7.23 -68.55 -24.72
CA ASP A 246 -6.78 -68.47 -23.32
C ASP A 246 -5.77 -67.32 -23.13
N SER A 247 -4.81 -67.18 -24.05
CA SER A 247 -3.85 -66.07 -24.05
C SER A 247 -4.54 -64.72 -24.23
N LYS A 248 -5.48 -64.60 -25.18
CA LYS A 248 -6.23 -63.35 -25.41
C LYS A 248 -7.10 -62.99 -24.22
N ALA A 249 -7.73 -63.97 -23.58
CA ALA A 249 -8.51 -63.78 -22.36
C ALA A 249 -7.63 -63.29 -21.20
N LEU A 250 -6.40 -63.81 -21.08
CA LEU A 250 -5.43 -63.34 -20.08
C LEU A 250 -4.99 -61.89 -20.32
N GLU A 251 -4.69 -61.51 -21.57
CA GLU A 251 -4.36 -60.12 -21.92
C GLU A 251 -5.54 -59.19 -21.64
N THR A 252 -6.77 -59.60 -21.99
CA THR A 252 -8.01 -58.83 -21.73
C THR A 252 -8.23 -58.62 -20.23
N LYS A 253 -8.01 -59.67 -19.42
CA LYS A 253 -8.11 -59.57 -17.95
C LYS A 253 -7.04 -58.65 -17.36
N ALA A 254 -5.82 -58.70 -17.89
CA ALA A 254 -4.75 -57.80 -17.49
C ALA A 254 -5.07 -56.34 -17.84
N GLU A 255 -5.61 -56.10 -19.04
CA GLU A 255 -6.04 -54.78 -19.49
C GLU A 255 -7.19 -54.22 -18.64
N GLN A 256 -8.19 -55.03 -18.30
CA GLN A 256 -9.27 -54.59 -17.42
C GLN A 256 -8.73 -54.13 -16.05
N LYS A 257 -7.73 -54.82 -15.51
CA LYS A 257 -7.06 -54.39 -14.27
C LYS A 257 -6.35 -53.06 -14.44
N ARG A 258 -5.60 -52.87 -15.54
CA ARG A 258 -4.91 -51.60 -15.84
C ARG A 258 -5.91 -50.45 -16.00
N LEU A 259 -7.00 -50.67 -16.73
CA LEU A 259 -8.07 -49.69 -16.90
C LEU A 259 -8.71 -49.30 -15.57
N ASN A 260 -9.01 -50.26 -14.71
CA ASN A 260 -9.58 -49.99 -13.38
C ASN A 260 -8.63 -49.16 -12.51
N MET A 261 -7.34 -49.50 -12.50
CA MET A 261 -6.31 -48.72 -11.78
C MET A 261 -6.18 -47.30 -12.33
N PHE A 262 -6.15 -47.14 -13.65
CA PHE A 262 -6.13 -45.85 -14.30
C PHE A 262 -7.34 -44.99 -13.92
N MET A 263 -8.56 -45.55 -13.98
CA MET A 263 -9.77 -44.82 -13.60
C MET A 263 -9.75 -44.38 -12.14
N LEU A 264 -9.23 -45.23 -11.24
CA LEU A 264 -9.10 -44.91 -9.82
C LEU A 264 -8.08 -43.77 -9.59
N GLU A 265 -6.88 -43.88 -10.16
CA GLU A 265 -5.83 -42.87 -10.03
C GLU A 265 -6.26 -41.54 -10.66
N LYS A 266 -6.83 -41.57 -11.86
CA LYS A 266 -7.40 -40.39 -12.52
C LYS A 266 -8.47 -39.75 -11.63
N GLY A 267 -9.39 -40.55 -11.08
CA GLY A 267 -10.45 -40.05 -10.21
C GLY A 267 -9.91 -39.40 -8.93
N ASN A 268 -8.78 -39.88 -8.39
CA ASN A 268 -8.11 -39.23 -7.26
C ASN A 268 -7.50 -37.89 -7.67
N PHE A 269 -6.79 -37.83 -8.80
CA PHE A 269 -6.27 -36.56 -9.32
C PHE A 269 -7.36 -35.53 -9.61
N ASP A 270 -8.49 -35.94 -10.21
CA ASP A 270 -9.63 -35.05 -10.48
C ASP A 270 -10.22 -34.47 -9.16
N LYS A 271 -10.30 -35.30 -8.10
CA LYS A 271 -10.74 -34.84 -6.76
C LYS A 271 -9.74 -33.86 -6.14
N ASP A 272 -8.44 -34.16 -6.23
CA ASP A 272 -7.39 -33.28 -5.72
C ASP A 272 -7.41 -31.93 -6.44
N LEU A 273 -7.54 -31.93 -7.77
CA LEU A 273 -7.65 -30.71 -8.56
C LEU A 273 -8.91 -29.91 -8.21
N THR A 274 -10.04 -30.57 -7.99
CA THR A 274 -11.28 -29.92 -7.55
C THR A 274 -11.09 -29.26 -6.18
N SER A 275 -10.49 -29.97 -5.23
CA SER A 275 -10.17 -29.45 -3.89
C SER A 275 -9.22 -28.26 -3.97
N LEU A 276 -8.18 -28.34 -4.80
CA LEU A 276 -7.21 -27.27 -5.02
C LEU A 276 -7.84 -26.03 -5.65
N ASN A 277 -8.67 -26.20 -6.68
CA ASN A 277 -9.39 -25.09 -7.32
C ASN A 277 -10.32 -24.38 -6.33
N ASN A 278 -11.05 -25.13 -5.50
CA ASN A 278 -11.89 -24.55 -4.46
C ASN A 278 -11.08 -23.76 -3.42
N ALA A 279 -9.96 -24.33 -2.96
CA ALA A 279 -9.07 -23.66 -2.02
C ALA A 279 -8.43 -22.39 -2.62
N LEU A 280 -8.04 -22.43 -3.90
CA LEU A 280 -7.52 -21.27 -4.62
C LEU A 280 -8.57 -20.18 -4.74
N ALA A 281 -9.81 -20.52 -5.11
CA ALA A 281 -10.91 -19.55 -5.20
C ALA A 281 -11.20 -18.88 -3.85
N GLN A 282 -11.20 -19.65 -2.75
CA GLN A 282 -11.35 -19.11 -1.39
C GLN A 282 -10.19 -18.17 -1.01
N LEU A 283 -8.95 -18.55 -1.34
CA LEU A 283 -7.78 -17.70 -1.08
C LEU A 283 -7.81 -16.41 -1.91
N THR A 284 -8.20 -16.49 -3.19
CA THR A 284 -8.38 -15.30 -4.04
C THR A 284 -9.41 -14.34 -3.46
N ALA A 285 -10.56 -14.84 -3.02
CA ALA A 285 -11.58 -14.02 -2.38
C ALA A 285 -11.08 -13.40 -1.07
N ALA A 286 -10.35 -14.17 -0.25
CA ALA A 286 -9.77 -13.67 0.99
C ALA A 286 -8.71 -12.59 0.75
N ILE A 287 -7.82 -12.78 -0.23
CA ILE A 287 -6.79 -11.80 -0.60
C ILE A 287 -7.45 -10.52 -1.10
N LEU A 288 -8.44 -10.62 -1.98
CA LEU A 288 -9.18 -9.44 -2.48
C LEU A 288 -9.88 -8.68 -1.35
N GLY A 289 -10.50 -9.41 -0.41
CA GLY A 289 -11.12 -8.81 0.78
C GLY A 289 -10.11 -8.08 1.67
N LEU A 290 -8.90 -8.64 1.83
CA LEU A 290 -7.83 -7.99 2.58
C LEU A 290 -7.27 -6.77 1.83
N ASP A 291 -7.06 -6.87 0.52
CA ASP A 291 -6.56 -5.76 -0.31
C ASP A 291 -7.52 -4.56 -0.25
N ASN A 292 -8.83 -4.80 -0.36
CA ASN A 292 -9.83 -3.73 -0.23
C ASN A 292 -9.77 -3.06 1.16
N ARG A 293 -9.72 -3.86 2.23
CA ARG A 293 -9.62 -3.33 3.60
C ARG A 293 -8.34 -2.53 3.80
N ILE A 294 -7.20 -3.01 3.32
CA ILE A 294 -5.92 -2.30 3.38
C ILE A 294 -6.01 -0.96 2.63
N GLN A 295 -6.60 -0.95 1.44
CA GLN A 295 -6.79 0.28 0.66
C GLN A 295 -7.68 1.30 1.38
N ASP A 296 -8.79 0.85 1.96
CA ASP A 296 -9.68 1.72 2.75
C ASP A 296 -8.93 2.32 3.95
N GLN A 297 -8.21 1.49 4.72
CA GLN A 297 -7.41 1.97 5.85
C GLN A 297 -6.29 2.94 5.43
N LYS A 298 -5.61 2.69 4.30
CA LYS A 298 -4.60 3.62 3.77
C LYS A 298 -5.19 4.96 3.35
N ARG A 299 -6.39 4.96 2.76
CA ARG A 299 -7.11 6.18 2.41
C ARG A 299 -7.48 6.97 3.67
N ASP A 300 -8.03 6.28 4.68
CA ASP A 300 -8.41 6.91 5.95
C ASP A 300 -7.17 7.48 6.65
N LEU A 301 -6.07 6.73 6.72
CA LEU A 301 -4.79 7.20 7.28
C LEU A 301 -4.32 8.49 6.60
N SER A 302 -4.40 8.55 5.26
CA SER A 302 -4.01 9.74 4.51
C SER A 302 -4.90 10.95 4.82
N ASP A 303 -6.21 10.76 4.97
CA ASP A 303 -7.14 11.84 5.34
C ASP A 303 -6.87 12.33 6.77
N TYR A 304 -6.69 11.42 7.72
CA TYR A 304 -6.39 11.77 9.11
C TYR A 304 -5.06 12.51 9.25
N ASN A 305 -4.00 12.08 8.53
CA ASN A 305 -2.73 12.78 8.52
C ASN A 305 -2.84 14.19 7.92
N ALA A 306 -3.56 14.35 6.80
CA ALA A 306 -3.77 15.67 6.21
C ALA A 306 -4.54 16.62 7.15
N ARG A 307 -5.54 16.10 7.87
CA ARG A 307 -6.28 16.87 8.89
C ARG A 307 -5.41 17.22 10.08
N LEU A 308 -4.57 16.30 10.54
CA LEU A 308 -3.63 16.53 11.64
C LEU A 308 -2.65 17.65 11.29
N ASP A 309 -2.05 17.61 10.10
CA ASP A 309 -1.14 18.64 9.61
C ASP A 309 -1.84 20.01 9.54
N ALA A 310 -3.07 20.05 9.01
CA ALA A 310 -3.85 21.28 8.96
C ALA A 310 -4.16 21.84 10.36
N LYS A 311 -4.46 20.98 11.34
CA LYS A 311 -4.75 21.39 12.72
C LYS A 311 -3.51 21.86 13.47
N ASN A 312 -2.37 21.20 13.27
CA ASN A 312 -1.10 21.64 13.81
C ASN A 312 -0.71 23.01 13.26
N LYS A 313 -0.87 23.22 11.95
CA LYS A 313 -0.66 24.55 11.35
C LYS A 313 -1.60 25.61 11.91
N GLN A 314 -2.90 25.29 12.03
CA GLN A 314 -3.87 26.20 12.64
C GLN A 314 -3.50 26.57 14.09
N SER A 315 -2.98 25.61 14.87
CA SER A 315 -2.50 25.85 16.23
C SER A 315 -1.26 26.74 16.26
N GLU A 316 -0.32 26.54 15.33
CA GLU A 316 0.89 27.37 15.22
C GLU A 316 0.55 28.82 14.82
N ASP A 317 -0.30 28.99 13.80
CA ASP A 317 -0.78 30.28 13.33
C ASP A 317 -1.48 31.04 14.46
N ARG A 318 -2.44 30.39 15.14
CA ARG A 318 -3.16 30.97 16.28
C ARG A 318 -2.20 31.34 17.43
N GLY A 319 -1.25 30.47 17.73
CA GLY A 319 -0.21 30.75 18.72
C GLY A 319 0.65 31.96 18.35
N GLY A 320 0.94 32.15 17.05
CA GLY A 320 1.62 33.33 16.51
C GLY A 320 0.82 34.62 16.76
N GLU A 321 -0.45 34.63 16.36
CA GLU A 321 -1.36 35.77 16.57
C GLU A 321 -1.46 36.17 18.05
N CYS A 322 -1.58 35.17 18.94
CA CYS A 322 -1.70 35.40 20.37
C CYS A 322 -0.43 36.03 20.96
N ARG A 323 0.76 35.58 20.54
CA ARG A 323 2.05 36.15 20.94
C ARG A 323 2.22 37.58 20.42
N GLU A 324 1.85 37.84 19.16
CA GLU A 324 1.93 39.18 18.57
C GLU A 324 1.03 40.17 19.32
N LYS A 325 -0.21 39.77 19.61
CA LYS A 325 -1.15 40.58 20.40
C LYS A 325 -0.65 40.86 21.81
N ALA A 326 -0.08 39.86 22.48
CA ALA A 326 0.51 40.04 23.81
C ALA A 326 1.67 41.04 23.79
N TYR A 327 2.55 40.93 22.78
CA TYR A 327 3.68 41.85 22.60
C TYR A 327 3.22 43.29 22.32
N ASN A 328 2.25 43.47 21.41
CA ASN A 328 1.69 44.78 21.10
C ASN A 328 1.00 45.43 22.31
N TYR A 329 0.32 44.64 23.14
CA TYR A 329 -0.25 45.09 24.40
C TYR A 329 0.83 45.54 25.40
N GLN A 330 1.92 44.77 25.57
CA GLN A 330 3.04 45.15 26.44
C GLN A 330 3.67 46.48 26.03
N LEU A 331 3.95 46.66 24.74
CA LEU A 331 4.47 47.92 24.21
C LEU A 331 3.52 49.11 24.45
N THR A 332 2.22 48.89 24.30
CA THR A 332 1.20 49.93 24.53
C THR A 332 1.13 50.31 26.00
N ARG A 333 1.15 49.31 26.89
CA ARG A 333 1.18 49.50 28.34
C ARG A 333 2.42 50.25 28.81
N GLU A 334 3.60 49.90 28.31
CA GLU A 334 4.85 50.61 28.61
C GLU A 334 4.79 52.08 28.20
N LYS A 335 4.30 52.37 26.98
CA LYS A 335 4.12 53.76 26.51
C LYS A 335 3.11 54.53 27.35
N ARG A 336 1.99 53.90 27.74
CA ARG A 336 0.97 54.54 28.59
C ARG A 336 1.51 54.81 30.00
N GLU A 337 2.28 53.89 30.57
CA GLU A 337 2.92 54.09 31.87
C GLU A 337 3.96 55.22 31.82
N GLN A 338 4.77 55.31 30.76
CA GLN A 338 5.68 56.44 30.55
C GLN A 338 4.92 57.78 30.49
N LYS A 339 3.81 57.85 29.74
CA LYS A 339 2.96 59.04 29.68
C LYS A 339 2.36 59.40 31.05
N ARG A 340 1.86 58.41 31.79
CA ARG A 340 1.30 58.59 33.13
C ARG A 340 2.34 59.14 34.09
N GLN A 341 3.54 58.55 34.11
CA GLN A 341 4.66 59.02 34.92
C GLN A 341 5.04 60.46 34.58
N LEU A 342 5.11 60.81 33.30
CA LEU A 342 5.41 62.18 32.87
C LEU A 342 4.34 63.18 33.34
N VAL A 343 3.05 62.83 33.20
CA VAL A 343 1.93 63.66 33.70
C VAL A 343 2.05 63.85 35.22
N SER A 344 2.30 62.77 35.96
CA SER A 344 2.46 62.77 37.42
C SER A 344 3.67 63.60 37.87
N GLN A 345 4.79 63.51 37.15
CA GLN A 345 5.99 64.31 37.38
C GLN A 345 5.74 65.80 37.12
N ILE A 346 5.01 66.17 36.05
CA ILE A 346 4.64 67.56 35.76
C ILE A 346 3.69 68.11 36.85
N ILE A 347 2.70 67.32 37.30
CA ILE A 347 1.81 67.70 38.42
C ILE A 347 2.62 67.92 39.71
N GLY A 348 3.57 67.04 40.02
CA GLY A 348 4.42 67.13 41.21
C GLY A 348 5.38 68.32 41.17
N ALA A 349 6.07 68.51 40.05
CA ALA A 349 6.93 69.67 39.76
C ALA A 349 6.16 70.99 39.93
N PHE A 350 4.96 71.06 39.37
CA PHE A 350 4.08 72.21 39.49
C PHE A 350 3.65 72.46 40.94
N SER A 351 3.20 71.42 41.65
CA SER A 351 2.65 71.55 43.02
C SER A 351 3.71 71.91 44.05
N ALA A 352 4.95 71.43 43.88
CA ALA A 352 6.06 71.72 44.81
C ALA A 352 6.71 73.09 44.55
N ASN A 353 6.76 73.55 43.30
CA ASN A 353 7.56 74.71 42.88
C ASN A 353 6.77 75.67 41.96
N GLN A 354 5.51 75.95 42.29
CA GLN A 354 4.57 76.68 41.46
C GLN A 354 5.11 78.01 40.90
N ARG A 355 5.88 78.75 41.71
CA ARG A 355 6.48 80.03 41.30
C ARG A 355 7.61 79.84 40.29
N ASP A 356 8.53 78.91 40.56
CA ASP A 356 9.69 78.63 39.73
C ASP A 356 9.27 78.00 38.38
N PHE A 357 8.27 77.11 38.40
CA PHE A 357 7.71 76.50 37.19
C PHE A 357 6.94 77.53 36.34
N ALA A 358 6.17 78.43 36.97
CA ALA A 358 5.52 79.52 36.25
C ALA A 358 6.54 80.51 35.63
N GLU A 359 7.68 80.72 36.28
CA GLU A 359 8.79 81.50 35.76
C GLU A 359 9.50 80.79 34.60
N TYR A 360 9.74 79.46 34.71
CA TYR A 360 10.24 78.63 33.62
C TYR A 360 9.35 78.68 32.37
N VAL A 361 8.05 78.48 32.52
CA VAL A 361 7.08 78.53 31.39
C VAL A 361 7.04 79.92 30.74
N LYS A 362 7.14 80.99 31.53
CA LYS A 362 7.21 82.38 31.01
C LYS A 362 8.53 82.64 30.26
N LEU A 363 9.66 82.23 30.82
CA LEU A 363 10.98 82.37 30.20
C LEU A 363 11.08 81.54 28.92
N ARG A 364 10.53 80.32 28.92
CA ARG A 364 10.39 79.46 27.75
C ARG A 364 9.52 80.12 26.67
N GLY A 365 8.39 80.72 27.05
CA GLY A 365 7.53 81.43 26.10
C GLY A 365 8.17 82.68 25.50
N GLN A 366 8.94 83.42 26.29
CA GLN A 366 9.73 84.56 25.81
C GLN A 366 10.92 84.13 24.93
N ALA A 367 11.52 82.96 25.21
CA ALA A 367 12.57 82.37 24.39
C ALA A 367 12.02 81.67 23.12
N GLY A 368 10.76 81.25 23.13
CA GLY A 368 10.04 80.69 21.99
C GLY A 368 9.64 81.72 20.95
N ASP A 369 9.42 82.98 21.35
CA ASP A 369 9.11 84.12 20.46
C ASP A 369 10.32 84.57 19.59
N PHE A 370 11.49 83.94 19.76
CA PHE A 370 12.72 84.24 19.01
C PHE A 370 13.16 83.17 17.99
N ARG A 371 12.47 82.03 17.85
CA ARG A 371 12.86 80.98 16.87
C ARG A 371 12.21 81.13 15.49
N GLY A 372 11.82 82.36 15.13
CA GLY A 372 11.26 82.71 13.81
C GLY A 372 11.99 83.84 13.08
N LYS A 373 13.12 84.36 13.57
CA LYS A 373 13.87 85.44 12.88
C LYS A 373 15.35 85.09 12.72
N ASN A 374 15.74 85.00 11.45
CA ASN A 374 17.10 84.83 10.95
C ASN A 374 18.12 85.70 11.69
N PHE A 375 19.16 85.08 12.25
CA PHE A 375 20.47 85.70 12.29
C PHE A 375 21.28 85.14 11.12
N GLN A 376 21.29 85.89 10.02
CA GLN A 376 22.35 85.82 9.01
C GLN A 376 23.66 86.23 9.70
N ILE A 377 24.54 85.26 9.93
CA ILE A 377 25.96 85.57 10.06
C ILE A 377 26.47 85.68 8.61
N LEU A 378 26.55 86.92 8.14
CA LEU A 378 27.38 87.30 6.99
C LEU A 378 28.82 86.88 7.31
N GLY A 379 29.42 86.16 6.37
CA GLY A 379 30.77 85.62 6.51
C GLY A 379 31.85 86.70 6.57
N ASN A 380 33.06 86.25 6.82
CA ASN A 380 34.24 86.93 6.32
C ASN A 380 35.22 85.93 5.68
N PRO A 381 36.02 86.39 4.71
CA PRO A 381 36.62 85.59 3.65
C PRO A 381 38.05 85.11 3.94
N THR A 382 38.47 84.08 3.19
CA THR A 382 39.81 83.69 2.68
C THR A 382 41.12 84.06 3.41
N GLU A 383 42.02 83.05 3.42
CA GLU A 383 43.51 83.08 3.44
C GLU A 383 44.17 83.67 4.70
N ASP A 384 45.12 83.02 5.39
CA ASP A 384 46.16 82.04 5.04
C ASP A 384 46.09 80.71 5.83
#